data_AF-A0A3P7LVZ4-F1
#
_entry.id   AF-A0A3P7LVZ4-F1
#
_cell.length_a   1.000
_cell.length_b   1.000
_cell.length_c   1.000
_cell.angle_alpha   90.00
_cell.angle_beta   90.00
_cell.angle_gamma   90.00
#
_symmetry.space_group_name_H-M   'P 1'
#
loop_
_entity.id
_entity.type
_entity.pdbx_description
1 polymer ?
#
loop_
_entity_poly.entity_id
_entity_poly.type
_entity_poly.pdbx_seq_one_letter_code
_entity_poly.pdbx_strand_id
1 'polypeptide(L)'
;MARRLLLDRSLSDDLERMMISKLKTECGYQFTLRLENMYRDKELWSTHAAAFREVKEALPGENVIDISVRVLTAGVWPTQSAPVCILPPVCENAFNVSSYL
;
A
#
# COMPACT_ATOMS: atom_id res chain seq x y z
N MET A 1 -6.61 3.06 11.63
CA MET A 1 -5.25 2.63 11.18
C MET A 1 -5.18 2.43 9.67
N ALA A 2 -6.02 1.59 9.06
CA ALA A 2 -6.03 1.32 7.61
C ALA A 2 -5.82 2.56 6.71
N ARG A 3 -6.71 3.57 6.80
CA ARG A 3 -6.60 4.80 6.00
C ARG A 3 -5.27 5.54 6.19
N ARG A 4 -4.72 5.52 7.40
CA ARG A 4 -3.48 6.22 7.74
C ARG A 4 -2.26 5.51 7.14
N LEU A 5 -2.25 4.17 7.18
CA LEU A 5 -1.22 3.36 6.53
C LEU A 5 -1.28 3.48 5.00
N LEU A 6 -2.47 3.44 4.39
CA LEU A 6 -2.62 3.56 2.93
C LEU A 6 -2.18 4.91 2.37
N LEU A 7 -2.32 5.99 3.15
CA LEU A 7 -1.99 7.34 2.73
C LEU A 7 -0.61 7.79 3.23
N ASP A 8 0.19 6.89 3.79
CA ASP A 8 1.46 7.18 4.46
C ASP A 8 1.41 8.37 5.44
N ARG A 9 0.29 8.52 6.15
CA ARG A 9 0.11 9.58 7.16
C ARG A 9 0.50 9.12 8.57
N SER A 10 1.33 8.10 8.67
CA SER A 10 1.84 7.59 9.95
C SER A 10 2.93 8.51 10.49
N LEU A 11 2.87 8.85 11.78
CA LEU A 11 3.86 9.73 12.42
C LEU A 11 5.22 9.05 12.61
N SER A 12 5.21 7.76 12.96
CA SER A 12 6.40 6.94 13.15
C SER A 12 5.99 5.48 13.09
N ASP A 13 6.80 4.68 12.41
CA ASP A 13 6.64 3.23 12.32
C ASP A 13 6.81 2.55 13.69
N ASP A 14 7.72 3.05 14.52
CA ASP A 14 7.91 2.53 15.88
C ASP A 14 6.68 2.76 16.75
N LEU A 15 6.02 3.91 16.62
CA LEU A 15 4.78 4.20 17.34
C LEU A 15 3.64 3.30 16.88
N GLU A 16 3.57 2.95 15.60
CA GLU A 16 2.58 1.99 15.08
C GLU A 16 2.79 0.60 15.66
N ARG A 17 4.04 0.11 15.65
CA ARG A 17 4.38 -1.19 16.24
C ARG A 17 4.10 -1.21 17.74
N MET A 18 4.45 -0.14 18.44
CA MET A 18 4.19 -0.03 19.88
C MET A 18 2.69 -0.03 20.17
N MET A 19 1.88 0.67 19.37
CA MET A 19 0.42 0.68 19.52
C MET A 19 -0.17 -0.72 19.33
N ILE A 20 0.24 -1.44 18.28
CA ILE A 20 -0.21 -2.82 18.05
C ILE A 20 0.21 -3.72 19.22
N SER A 21 1.47 -3.61 19.68
CA SER A 21 2.00 -4.41 20.78
C SER A 21 1.21 -4.20 22.08
N LYS A 22 0.93 -2.94 22.45
CA LYS A 22 0.12 -2.63 23.63
C LYS A 22 -1.31 -3.17 23.51
N LEU A 23 -1.96 -3.00 22.35
CA LEU A 23 -3.30 -3.57 22.12
C LEU A 23 -3.31 -5.10 22.20
N LYS A 24 -2.23 -5.76 21.76
CA LYS A 24 -2.11 -7.21 21.86
C LYS A 24 -2.01 -7.68 23.30
N THR A 25 -1.26 -6.95 24.14
CA THR A 25 -1.15 -7.22 25.57
C THR A 25 -2.48 -7.02 26.28
N GLU A 26 -3.17 -5.91 26.02
CA GLU A 26 -4.41 -5.55 26.74
C GLU A 26 -5.65 -6.29 26.23
N CYS A 27 -5.73 -6.59 24.93
CA CYS A 27 -6.95 -7.12 24.28
C CYS A 27 -6.76 -8.50 23.64
N GLY A 28 -5.53 -9.03 23.63
CA GLY A 28 -5.20 -10.34 23.08
C GLY A 28 -4.97 -10.35 21.56
N TYR A 29 -4.42 -11.46 21.08
CA TYR A 29 -3.98 -11.63 19.69
C TYR A 29 -5.11 -11.56 18.65
N GLN A 30 -6.28 -12.14 18.96
CA GLN A 30 -7.41 -12.15 18.02
C GLN A 30 -7.89 -10.72 17.68
N PHE A 31 -7.74 -9.79 18.64
CA PHE A 31 -8.08 -8.39 18.42
C PHE A 31 -7.11 -7.69 17.45
N THR A 32 -5.80 -7.96 17.58
CA THR A 32 -4.77 -7.28 16.79
C THR A 32 -4.48 -7.95 15.45
N LEU A 33 -4.93 -9.19 15.21
CA LEU A 33 -4.60 -9.97 14.01
C LEU A 33 -4.74 -9.19 12.71
N ARG A 34 -5.86 -8.47 12.51
CA ARG A 34 -6.07 -7.66 11.30
C ARG A 34 -5.12 -6.47 11.21
N LEU A 35 -4.83 -5.79 12.32
CA LEU A 35 -3.88 -4.67 12.37
C LEU A 35 -2.45 -5.14 12.07
N GLU A 36 -2.05 -6.29 12.62
CA GLU A 36 -0.77 -6.95 12.35
C GLU A 36 -0.63 -7.30 10.86
N ASN A 37 -1.69 -7.85 10.25
CA ASN A 37 -1.70 -8.14 8.81
C ASN A 37 -1.60 -6.86 7.95
N MET A 38 -2.35 -5.80 8.29
CA MET A 38 -2.26 -4.50 7.59
C MET A 38 -0.85 -3.90 7.71
N TYR A 39 -0.23 -4.01 8.87
CA TYR A 39 1.12 -3.49 9.07
C TYR A 39 2.16 -4.26 8.25
N ARG A 40 2.04 -5.59 8.18
CA ARG A 40 2.91 -6.41 7.34
C ARG A 40 2.79 -6.06 5.86
N ASP A 41 1.56 -5.89 5.37
CA ASP A 41 1.32 -5.47 3.98
C ASP A 41 2.01 -4.12 3.70
N LYS A 42 2.02 -3.20 4.69
CA LYS A 42 2.75 -1.93 4.59
C LYS A 42 4.24 -2.11 4.34
N GLU A 43 4.88 -2.97 5.12
CA GLU A 43 6.32 -3.25 5.00
C GLU A 43 6.65 -3.89 3.65
N LEU A 44 5.79 -4.82 3.20
CA LEU A 44 5.91 -5.51 1.92
C LEU A 44 5.79 -4.54 0.73
N TRP A 45 4.75 -3.71 0.68
CA TRP A 45 4.59 -2.78 -0.45
C TRP A 45 5.70 -1.75 -0.51
N SER A 46 6.29 -1.34 0.62
CA SER A 46 7.40 -0.39 0.62
C SER A 46 8.62 -0.98 -0.08
N THR A 47 8.83 -2.29 0.09
CA THR A 47 9.89 -3.03 -0.57
C THR A 47 9.60 -3.20 -2.07
N HIS A 48 8.36 -3.57 -2.42
CA HIS A 48 7.94 -3.69 -3.82
C HIS A 48 7.97 -2.36 -4.58
N ALA A 49 7.64 -1.25 -3.93
CA ALA A 49 7.67 0.07 -4.53
C ALA A 49 9.10 0.48 -4.95
N ALA A 50 10.12 0.06 -4.20
CA ALA A 50 11.52 0.31 -4.58
C ALA A 50 11.91 -0.51 -5.82
N ALA A 51 11.60 -1.81 -5.85
CA ALA A 51 11.87 -2.67 -7.00
C ALA A 51 11.11 -2.21 -8.25
N PHE A 52 9.85 -1.81 -8.09
CA PHE A 52 9.03 -1.28 -9.18
C PHE A 52 9.62 0.00 -9.76
N ARG A 53 10.17 0.90 -8.92
CA ARG A 53 10.84 2.12 -9.37
C ARG A 53 12.08 1.81 -10.21
N GLU A 54 12.90 0.84 -9.78
CA GLU A 54 14.10 0.42 -10.52
C GLU A 54 13.74 -0.12 -11.91
N VAL A 55 12.73 -0.98 -12.01
CA VAL A 55 12.24 -1.50 -13.30
C VAL A 55 11.68 -0.37 -14.17
N LYS A 56 10.94 0.57 -13.57
CA LYS A 56 10.38 1.74 -14.28
C LYS A 56 11.48 2.65 -14.86
N GLU A 57 12.57 2.85 -14.13
CA GLU A 57 13.72 3.65 -14.58
C GLU A 57 14.51 2.96 -15.70
N ALA A 58 14.50 1.63 -15.76
CA ALA A 58 15.14 0.85 -16.81
C ALA A 58 14.35 0.82 -18.13
N LEU A 59 13.07 1.19 -18.13
CA LEU A 59 12.24 1.17 -19.33
C LEU A 59 12.48 2.40 -20.23
N PRO A 60 12.66 2.21 -21.55
CA PRO A 60 12.78 3.32 -22.49
C PRO A 60 11.41 4.00 -22.69
N GLY A 61 11.28 5.26 -22.25
CA GLY A 61 10.08 6.07 -22.46
C GLY A 61 9.99 7.25 -21.48
N GLU A 62 9.42 8.37 -21.93
CA GLU A 62 9.19 9.53 -21.08
C GLU A 62 7.98 9.26 -20.16
N ASN A 63 8.25 8.83 -18.93
CA ASN A 63 7.21 8.60 -17.93
C ASN A 63 6.75 9.94 -17.35
N VAL A 64 5.70 10.53 -17.96
CA VAL A 64 5.14 11.83 -17.55
C VAL A 64 4.45 11.77 -16.18
N ILE A 65 4.08 10.57 -15.71
CA ILE A 65 3.33 10.38 -14.45
C ILE A 65 4.11 9.54 -13.44
N ASP A 66 4.18 10.02 -12.21
CA ASP A 66 4.64 9.24 -11.07
C ASP A 66 3.52 8.31 -10.56
N ILE A 67 3.82 7.02 -10.40
CA ILE A 67 2.86 6.00 -9.99
C ILE A 67 3.41 5.27 -8.78
N SER A 68 2.60 5.20 -7.72
CA SER A 68 2.83 4.37 -6.56
C SER A 68 1.87 3.17 -6.60
N VAL A 69 2.43 1.97 -6.60
CA VAL A 69 1.68 0.71 -6.54
C VAL A 69 1.75 0.15 -5.11
N ARG A 70 0.61 -0.28 -4.57
CA ARG A 70 0.52 -0.93 -3.25
C ARG A 70 -0.25 -2.23 -3.38
N VAL A 71 0.39 -3.32 -3.00
CA VAL A 71 -0.23 -4.65 -2.97
C VAL A 71 -0.81 -4.89 -1.57
N LEU A 72 -2.08 -5.29 -1.52
CA LEU A 72 -2.84 -5.46 -0.27
C LEU A 72 -3.40 -6.88 -0.18
N THR A 73 -3.36 -7.49 1.00
CA THR A 73 -3.97 -8.79 1.24
C THR A 73 -5.50 -8.68 1.24
N ALA A 74 -6.17 -9.48 0.42
CA ALA A 74 -7.63 -9.52 0.34
C ALA A 74 -8.25 -9.90 1.70
N GLY A 75 -9.32 -9.19 2.12
CA GLY A 75 -10.02 -9.45 3.39
C GLY A 75 -9.34 -8.90 4.65
N VAL A 76 -8.10 -8.41 4.55
CA VAL A 76 -7.37 -7.74 5.64
C VAL A 76 -7.75 -6.25 5.73
N TRP A 77 -7.82 -5.58 4.57
CA TRP A 77 -8.12 -4.15 4.49
C TRP A 77 -9.62 -3.90 4.38
N PRO A 78 -10.15 -2.83 5.00
CA PRO A 78 -11.51 -2.38 4.74
C PRO A 78 -11.59 -1.91 3.28
N THR A 79 -12.20 -2.72 2.42
CA THR A 79 -12.49 -2.35 1.04
C THR A 79 -13.63 -1.34 1.01
N GLN A 80 -13.40 -0.20 0.36
CA GLN A 80 -14.47 0.71 -0.02
C GLN A 80 -14.82 0.43 -1.47
N SER A 81 -16.13 0.30 -1.75
CA SER A 81 -16.59 0.29 -3.14
C SER A 81 -16.21 1.62 -3.77
N ALA A 82 -15.35 1.57 -4.79
CA ALA A 82 -15.00 2.74 -5.57
C ALA A 82 -15.98 2.85 -6.75
N PRO A 83 -16.46 4.07 -7.08
CA PRO A 83 -17.25 4.28 -8.28
C PRO A 83 -16.43 3.99 -9.53
N VAL A 84 -17.10 3.64 -10.63
CA VAL A 84 -16.46 3.50 -11.94
C VAL A 84 -15.78 4.83 -12.30
N CYS A 85 -14.49 4.77 -12.60
CA CYS A 85 -13.67 5.93 -12.93
C CYS A 85 -13.21 5.81 -14.39
N ILE A 86 -13.39 6.87 -15.17
CA ILE A 86 -12.81 6.99 -16.51
C ILE A 86 -11.45 7.67 -16.33
N LEU A 87 -10.37 6.91 -16.49
CA LEU A 87 -9.01 7.44 -16.37
C LEU A 87 -8.67 8.32 -17.59
N PRO A 88 -8.04 9.49 -17.40
CA PRO A 88 -7.48 10.23 -18.52
C PRO A 88 -6.46 9.37 -19.29
N PRO A 89 -6.30 9.56 -20.62
CA PRO A 89 -5.47 8.68 -21.45
C PRO A 89 -4.03 8.51 -20.96
N VAL A 90 -3.43 9.57 -20.39
CA VAL A 90 -2.07 9.51 -19.85
C VAL A 90 -2.01 8.62 -18.60
N CYS A 91 -3.02 8.67 -17.73
CA CYS A 91 -3.11 7.81 -16.54
C CYS A 91 -3.39 6.35 -16.91
N GLU A 92 -4.24 6.12 -17.92
CA GLU A 92 -4.56 4.78 -18.42
C GLU A 92 -3.34 4.10 -19.04
N ASN A 93 -2.59 4.80 -19.90
CA ASN A 93 -1.33 4.29 -20.46
C ASN A 93 -0.33 3.92 -19.36
N ALA A 94 -0.17 4.81 -18.37
CA ALA A 94 0.74 4.59 -17.27
C ALA A 94 0.31 3.39 -16.39
N PHE A 95 -0.99 3.20 -16.16
CA PHE A 95 -1.55 2.03 -15.49
C PHE A 95 -1.30 0.74 -16.28
N ASN A 96 -1.57 0.74 -17.58
CA ASN A 96 -1.39 -0.43 -18.44
C ASN A 96 0.07 -0.88 -18.47
N VAL A 97 1.03 0.02 -18.70
CA VAL A 97 2.47 -0.30 -18.67
C VAL A 97 2.87 -0.93 -17.33
N SER A 98 2.36 -0.38 -16.22
CA SER A 98 2.66 -0.88 -14.88
C SER A 98 2.04 -2.25 -14.58
N SER A 99 0.97 -2.65 -15.29
CA SER A 99 0.30 -3.94 -15.10
C SER A 99 1.02 -5.12 -15.76
N TYR A 100 1.94 -4.83 -16.69
CA TYR A 100 2.76 -5.84 -17.38
C TYR A 100 4.14 -6.06 -16.74
N LEU A 101 4.43 -5.33 -15.64
CA LEU A 101 5.64 -5.45 -14.83
C LEU A 101 5.37 -6.27 -13.57
#